data_AF-A0A9X2RT86-F1
#
_entry.id   AF-A0A9X2RT86-F1
#
_cell.length_a   1.000
_cell.length_b   1.000
_cell.length_c   1.000
_cell.angle_alpha   90.00
_cell.angle_beta   90.00
_cell.angle_gamma   90.00
#
_symmetry.space_group_name_H-M   'P 1'
#
loop_
_entity.id
_entity.type
_entity.pdbx_description
1 polymer ?
#
loop_
_entity_poly.entity_id
_entity_poly.type
_entity_poly.pdbx_seq_one_letter_code
_entity_poly.pdbx_strand_id
1 'polypeptide(L)'
;MAAQDYDSQLLESVSVRRRRLRDALLLGTQRQRRSVDERLGKVVAGTVIAGVLCAGCVGWSFISHRVAGQSPYGPSTPSTAPSVGSSAR
;
A
#
# COMPACT_ATOMS: atom_id res chain seq x y z
N MET A 1 3.86 29.25 40.34
CA MET A 1 2.79 28.25 40.21
C MET A 1 1.73 28.67 39.18
N ALA A 2 1.10 29.85 39.32
CA ALA A 2 -0.05 30.27 38.49
C ALA A 2 0.14 30.35 36.96
N ALA A 3 1.36 30.61 36.47
CA ALA A 3 1.62 30.70 35.02
C ALA A 3 1.49 29.33 34.31
N GLN A 4 1.82 28.25 35.02
CA GLN A 4 1.84 26.89 34.46
C GLN A 4 0.42 26.32 34.28
N ASP A 5 -0.50 26.71 35.14
CA ASP A 5 -1.92 26.37 35.04
C ASP A 5 -2.59 27.09 33.86
N TYR A 6 -2.13 28.31 33.55
CA TYR A 6 -2.61 29.11 32.43
C TYR A 6 -2.19 28.51 31.07
N ASP A 7 -0.92 28.09 30.95
CA ASP A 7 -0.42 27.38 29.78
C ASP A 7 -1.13 26.02 29.60
N SER A 8 -1.43 25.33 30.69
CA SER A 8 -2.18 24.06 30.64
C SER A 8 -3.60 24.27 30.11
N GLN A 9 -4.30 25.33 30.55
CA GLN A 9 -5.62 25.70 30.01
C GLN A 9 -5.56 26.11 28.53
N LEU A 10 -4.49 26.79 28.11
CA LEU A 10 -4.27 27.15 26.72
C LEU A 10 -4.00 25.92 25.85
N LEU A 11 -3.17 24.99 26.32
CA LEU A 11 -2.89 23.74 25.60
C LEU A 11 -4.12 22.86 25.50
N GLU A 12 -4.92 22.77 26.56
CA GLU A 12 -6.14 21.97 26.57
C GLU A 12 -7.18 22.55 25.59
N SER A 13 -7.37 23.88 25.56
CA SER A 13 -8.29 24.53 24.60
C SER A 13 -7.82 24.45 23.14
N VAL A 14 -6.52 24.64 22.86
CA VAL A 14 -5.95 24.54 21.50
C VAL A 14 -5.97 23.10 21.01
N SER A 15 -5.71 22.12 21.88
CA SER A 15 -5.76 20.70 21.53
C SER A 15 -7.17 20.29 21.10
N VAL A 16 -8.22 20.75 21.79
CA VAL A 16 -9.62 20.48 21.44
C VAL A 16 -9.99 21.16 20.12
N ARG A 17 -9.58 22.42 19.90
CA ARG A 17 -9.85 23.12 18.63
C ARG A 17 -9.16 22.45 17.46
N ARG A 18 -7.89 22.07 17.59
CA ARG A 18 -7.14 21.32 16.58
C ARG A 18 -7.77 19.95 16.33
N ARG A 19 -8.22 19.25 17.38
CA ARG A 19 -8.85 17.95 17.24
C ARG A 19 -10.18 18.06 16.49
N ARG A 20 -11.03 19.03 16.83
CA ARG A 20 -12.28 19.32 16.11
C ARG A 20 -12.03 19.71 14.65
N LEU A 21 -11.00 20.51 14.37
CA LEU A 21 -10.61 20.87 13.00
C LEU A 21 -10.06 19.67 12.23
N ARG A 22 -9.23 18.83 12.83
CA ARG A 22 -8.74 17.58 12.22
C ARG A 22 -9.89 16.61 11.98
N ASP A 23 -10.80 16.50 12.93
CA ASP A 23 -12.01 15.70 12.79
C ASP A 23 -12.94 16.26 11.69
N ALA A 24 -12.99 17.57 11.47
CA ALA A 24 -13.75 18.15 10.37
C ALA A 24 -13.04 18.01 9.01
N LEU A 25 -11.71 18.13 8.98
CA LEU A 25 -10.90 18.06 7.75
C LEU A 25 -10.65 16.62 7.28
N LEU A 26 -10.38 15.70 8.21
CA LEU A 26 -10.15 14.28 7.90
C LEU A 26 -11.48 13.50 7.80
N LEU A 27 -12.53 13.93 8.50
CA LEU A 27 -13.78 13.21 8.65
C LEU A 27 -15.02 14.13 8.47
N GLY A 28 -15.04 14.95 7.41
CA GLY A 28 -16.12 15.89 7.06
C GLY A 28 -17.56 15.39 7.26
N THR A 29 -18.50 16.34 7.37
CA THR A 29 -19.95 16.19 7.63
C THR A 29 -20.42 14.74 7.78
N GLN A 30 -20.52 14.23 9.03
CA GLN A 30 -21.17 12.99 9.51
C GLN A 30 -21.34 11.78 8.55
N ARG A 31 -21.98 11.96 7.40
CA ARG A 31 -22.12 10.99 6.30
C ARG A 31 -20.79 10.55 5.67
N GLN A 32 -19.76 11.39 5.68
CA GLN A 32 -18.45 11.01 5.15
C GLN A 32 -17.69 10.07 6.09
N ARG A 33 -17.94 10.12 7.40
CA ARG A 33 -17.29 9.25 8.41
C ARG A 33 -17.52 7.77 8.13
N ARG A 34 -18.78 7.40 7.91
CA ARG A 34 -19.17 6.01 7.61
C ARG A 34 -18.58 5.51 6.29
N SER A 35 -18.35 6.43 5.35
CA SER A 35 -17.79 6.14 4.02
C SER A 35 -16.27 5.99 4.06
N VAL A 36 -15.60 6.73 4.95
CA VAL A 36 -14.14 6.74 5.08
C VAL A 36 -13.64 5.49 5.79
N ASP A 37 -14.28 5.05 6.87
CA ASP A 37 -13.92 3.79 7.53
C ASP A 37 -14.11 2.57 6.61
N GLU A 38 -15.21 2.53 5.86
CA GLU A 38 -15.52 1.48 4.88
C GLU A 38 -14.50 1.45 3.71
N ARG A 39 -14.03 2.62 3.28
CA ARG A 39 -13.00 2.73 2.21
C ARG A 39 -11.60 2.45 2.75
N LEU A 40 -11.27 2.89 3.96
CA LEU A 40 -9.99 2.60 4.62
C LEU A 40 -9.82 1.10 4.85
N GLY A 41 -10.87 0.41 5.30
CA GLY A 41 -10.86 -1.05 5.41
C GLY A 41 -10.54 -1.74 4.08
N LYS A 42 -11.10 -1.26 2.98
CA LYS A 42 -10.81 -1.77 1.62
C LYS A 42 -9.38 -1.50 1.17
N VAL A 43 -8.82 -0.33 1.49
CA VAL A 43 -7.42 0.00 1.17
C VAL A 43 -6.46 -0.87 1.99
N VAL A 44 -6.70 -1.04 3.28
CA VAL A 44 -5.89 -1.91 4.14
C VAL A 44 -5.96 -3.35 3.66
N ALA A 45 -7.17 -3.86 3.39
CA ALA A 45 -7.35 -5.19 2.83
C ALA A 45 -6.63 -5.37 1.48
N GLY A 46 -6.76 -4.40 0.56
CA GLY A 46 -6.05 -4.42 -0.72
C GLY A 46 -4.53 -4.39 -0.56
N THR A 47 -4.00 -3.65 0.41
CA THR A 47 -2.56 -3.58 0.72
C THR A 47 -2.05 -4.93 1.22
N VAL A 48 -2.81 -5.60 2.09
CA VAL A 48 -2.47 -6.95 2.57
C VAL A 48 -2.48 -7.95 1.42
N ILE A 49 -3.51 -7.94 0.57
CA ILE A 49 -3.60 -8.84 -0.59
C ILE A 49 -2.44 -8.61 -1.56
N ALA A 50 -2.13 -7.35 -1.89
CA ALA A 50 -1.00 -7.00 -2.75
C ALA A 50 0.34 -7.47 -2.16
N GLY A 51 0.53 -7.33 -0.84
CA GLY A 51 1.71 -7.81 -0.14
C GLY A 51 1.85 -9.34 -0.22
N VAL A 52 0.76 -10.08 0.03
CA VAL A 52 0.76 -11.54 -0.06
C VAL A 52 1.01 -12.02 -1.49
N LEU A 53 0.40 -11.38 -2.50
CA LEU A 53 0.64 -11.69 -3.91
C LEU A 53 2.11 -11.45 -4.29
N CYS A 54 2.66 -10.31 -3.89
CA CYS A 54 4.07 -9.98 -4.16
C CYS A 54 5.00 -11.00 -3.50
N ALA A 55 4.79 -11.33 -2.23
CA ALA A 55 5.57 -12.35 -1.52
C ALA A 55 5.42 -13.74 -2.16
N GLY A 56 4.21 -14.11 -2.58
CA GLY A 56 3.92 -15.36 -3.28
C GLY A 56 4.64 -15.47 -4.62
N CYS A 57 4.62 -14.42 -5.44
CA CYS A 57 5.31 -14.39 -6.73
C CYS A 57 6.83 -14.54 -6.57
N VAL A 58 7.43 -13.80 -5.63
CA VAL A 58 8.87 -13.87 -5.37
C VAL A 58 9.27 -15.25 -4.82
N GLY A 59 8.46 -15.81 -3.90
CA GLY A 59 8.68 -17.14 -3.34
C GLY A 59 8.58 -18.26 -4.39
N TRP A 60 7.58 -18.19 -5.28
CA TRP A 60 7.43 -19.15 -6.38
C TRP A 60 8.60 -19.09 -7.36
N SER A 61 9.12 -17.89 -7.63
CA SER A 61 10.30 -17.70 -8.49
C SER A 61 11.54 -18.37 -7.88
N PHE A 62 11.74 -18.25 -6.56
CA PHE A 62 12.84 -18.92 -5.86
C PHE A 62 12.71 -20.45 -5.85
N ILE A 63 11.52 -20.98 -5.58
CA ILE A 63 11.25 -22.42 -5.60
C ILE A 63 11.44 -22.98 -7.01
N SER A 64 10.92 -22.30 -8.04
CA SER A 64 11.10 -22.71 -9.43
C SER A 64 12.58 -22.74 -9.81
N HIS A 65 13.36 -21.72 -9.46
CA HIS A 65 14.79 -21.71 -9.77
C HIS A 65 15.59 -22.78 -9.01
N ARG A 66 15.18 -23.14 -7.79
CA ARG A 66 15.86 -24.16 -6.96
C ARG A 66 15.43 -25.60 -7.26
N VAL A 67 14.18 -25.81 -7.67
CA VAL A 67 13.57 -27.13 -7.88
C VAL A 67 13.48 -27.50 -9.37
N ALA A 68 13.30 -26.54 -10.30
CA ALA A 68 13.24 -26.81 -11.74
C ALA A 68 14.59 -27.20 -12.37
N GLY A 69 15.67 -27.26 -11.59
CA GLY A 69 16.85 -28.05 -11.95
C GLY A 69 16.54 -29.56 -12.08
N GLN A 70 15.39 -30.03 -11.57
CA GLN A 70 14.83 -31.37 -11.70
C GLN A 70 13.46 -31.25 -12.40
N SER A 71 13.49 -31.17 -13.73
CA SER A 71 12.35 -30.95 -14.64
C SER A 71 11.11 -31.85 -14.39
N PRO A 72 9.90 -31.32 -14.62
CA PRO A 72 8.99 -32.03 -15.54
C PRO A 72 8.48 -31.22 -16.75
N TYR A 73 8.70 -29.91 -16.85
CA TYR A 73 8.32 -29.08 -18.01
C TYR A 73 9.46 -28.09 -18.33
N GLY A 74 10.11 -28.29 -19.48
CA GLY A 74 11.27 -27.52 -19.96
C GLY A 74 10.98 -26.04 -20.28
N PRO A 75 12.02 -25.27 -20.63
CA PRO A 75 11.97 -23.81 -20.64
C PRO A 75 11.08 -23.26 -21.75
N SER A 76 9.89 -22.77 -21.42
CA SER A 76 9.15 -21.83 -22.28
C SER A 76 9.76 -20.44 -22.16
N THR A 77 10.95 -20.30 -22.76
CA THR A 77 11.43 -18.98 -23.17
C THR A 77 10.49 -18.45 -24.24
N PRO A 78 9.79 -17.31 -24.06
CA PRO A 78 9.19 -16.62 -25.18
C PRO A 78 10.34 -16.12 -26.05
N SER A 79 10.64 -16.86 -27.12
CA SER A 79 11.53 -16.43 -28.19
C SER A 79 10.94 -15.18 -28.84
N THR A 80 11.24 -14.01 -28.26
CA THR A 80 11.08 -12.74 -28.93
C THR A 80 12.36 -12.55 -29.73
N ALA A 81 12.40 -13.12 -30.93
CA ALA A 81 13.46 -12.85 -31.88
C ALA A 81 13.41 -11.36 -32.25
N PRO A 82 14.50 -10.59 -32.06
CA PRO A 82 14.59 -9.27 -32.65
C PRO A 82 15.00 -9.47 -34.12
N SER A 83 14.04 -9.48 -35.05
CA SER A 83 14.36 -9.33 -36.47
C SER A 83 14.68 -7.86 -36.76
N VAL A 84 15.84 -7.41 -36.26
CA VAL A 84 16.51 -6.21 -36.75
C VAL A 84 17.86 -6.64 -37.29
N GLY A 85 18.03 -6.56 -38.61
CA GLY A 85 19.32 -6.82 -39.23
C GLY A 85 19.28 -7.34 -40.65
N SER A 86 19.22 -6.41 -41.59
CA SER A 86 20.16 -6.34 -42.71
C SER A 86 19.97 -7.24 -43.94
N SER A 87 19.84 -6.54 -45.08
CA SER A 87 20.37 -6.86 -46.41
C SER A 87 19.75 -8.00 -47.22
N ALA A 88 19.09 -7.65 -48.33
CA ALA A 88 19.52 -8.09 -49.68
C ALA A 88 18.65 -7.46 -50.78
N ARG A 89 19.33 -6.73 -51.69
CA ARG A 89 19.06 -6.51 -53.13
C ARG A 89 17.72 -5.94 -53.59
#